data_AF-A0A6P7H146-F1
#
_entry.id   AF-A0A6P7H146-F1
#
_cell.length_a   1.000
_cell.length_b   1.000
_cell.length_c   1.000
_cell.angle_alpha   90.00
_cell.angle_beta   90.00
_cell.angle_gamma   90.00
#
_symmetry.space_group_name_H-M   'P 1'
#
loop_
_entity.id
_entity.type
_entity.pdbx_description
1 polymer ?
#
loop_
_entity_poly.entity_id
_entity_poly.type
_entity_poly.pdbx_seq_one_letter_code
_entity_poly.pdbx_strand_id
1 'polypeptide(L)'
;MAIEKSDPVLPSASNLQLRVYNPSNCITSISTDMTEIKPFILDPGTSYMNKDIKWSGTKSVRFTFKSESVECPGSTKMISLAEKNAYGIYIQTNGTIDFYVDDVAKSRTGFPRVRTLSYTKMDVKFTLTKKKSITINAGNSSAREFFSPGRWTVEARGKKVGKINLELGGIYTLLINEIVMKMDYVVVTKPNSVHIAWLLPQYIIITAAEVMFVITGLEFSYSQAPTSMKALLQASFLLTTAFGNLIIVIISSMEIFEKKSHDFLLYCGLMIADMLIFSYLAMRYKYIQKQESPPVSEAN
;
A
#
# COMPACT_ATOMS: atom_id res chain seq x y z
N MET A 1 7.18 -13.42 1.74
CA MET A 1 5.93 -13.93 2.38
C MET A 1 5.43 -13.12 3.59
N ALA A 2 6.29 -12.50 4.42
CA ALA A 2 5.82 -11.73 5.59
C ALA A 2 5.32 -10.29 5.28
N ILE A 3 5.79 -9.67 4.20
CA ILE A 3 5.49 -8.27 3.85
C ILE A 3 4.04 -8.12 3.36
N GLU A 4 3.59 -9.05 2.50
CA GLU A 4 2.22 -9.06 1.96
C GLU A 4 1.13 -9.22 3.03
N LYS A 5 1.46 -9.83 4.18
CA LYS A 5 0.51 -9.96 5.30
C LYS A 5 0.15 -8.59 5.91
N SER A 6 1.01 -7.59 5.72
CA SER A 6 0.78 -6.22 6.16
C SER A 6 0.03 -5.38 5.13
N ASP A 7 -0.12 -5.87 3.89
CA ASP A 7 -0.76 -5.13 2.83
C ASP A 7 -2.29 -5.21 2.91
N PRO A 8 -2.99 -4.13 2.53
CA PRO A 8 -4.43 -4.13 2.54
C PRO A 8 -4.95 -5.05 1.43
N VAL A 9 -5.90 -5.92 1.77
CA VAL A 9 -6.72 -6.60 0.77
C VAL A 9 -7.61 -5.55 0.12
N LEU A 10 -7.45 -5.35 -1.19
CA LEU A 10 -8.26 -4.42 -1.96
C LEU A 10 -9.53 -5.13 -2.47
N PRO A 11 -10.68 -4.42 -2.58
CA PRO A 11 -11.90 -5.00 -3.13
C PRO A 11 -11.72 -5.33 -4.61
N SER A 12 -11.97 -6.59 -4.98
CA SER A 12 -11.92 -7.10 -6.36
C SER A 12 -13.29 -6.98 -7.05
N ALA A 13 -13.35 -7.30 -8.35
CA ALA A 13 -14.62 -7.52 -9.04
C ALA A 13 -15.43 -8.59 -8.30
N SER A 14 -16.74 -8.41 -8.15
CA SER A 14 -17.66 -9.23 -7.33
C SER A 14 -17.48 -9.20 -5.80
N ASN A 15 -16.66 -8.29 -5.26
CA ASN A 15 -16.44 -8.15 -3.81
C ASN A 15 -16.72 -6.71 -3.34
N LEU A 16 -17.17 -6.59 -2.09
CA LEU A 16 -17.41 -5.36 -1.35
C LEU A 16 -16.80 -5.47 0.05
N GLN A 17 -16.21 -4.39 0.55
CA GLN A 17 -15.81 -4.31 1.96
C GLN A 17 -16.75 -3.38 2.72
N LEU A 18 -17.15 -3.79 3.91
CA LEU A 18 -17.99 -2.98 4.78
C LEU A 18 -17.38 -2.86 6.17
N ARG A 19 -17.33 -1.63 6.66
CA ARG A 19 -16.94 -1.29 8.03
C ARG A 19 -18.04 -0.46 8.64
N VAL A 20 -18.53 -0.88 9.80
CA VAL A 20 -19.54 -0.13 10.55
C VAL A 20 -18.93 0.30 11.88
N TYR A 21 -19.01 1.59 12.19
CA TYR A 21 -18.38 2.19 13.36
C TYR A 21 -19.43 2.75 14.30
N ASN A 22 -19.23 2.55 15.61
CA ASN A 22 -20.05 3.14 16.64
C ASN A 22 -19.26 4.21 17.43
N PRO A 23 -19.26 5.50 17.01
CA PRO A 23 -18.65 6.59 17.77
C PRO A 23 -19.52 7.08 18.94
N SER A 24 -20.75 6.55 19.09
CA SER A 24 -21.65 6.92 20.17
C SER A 24 -21.21 6.29 21.51
N ASN A 25 -21.83 6.74 22.61
CA ASN A 25 -21.60 6.16 23.94
C ASN A 25 -22.61 5.05 24.28
N CYS A 26 -23.47 4.66 23.33
CA CYS A 26 -24.55 3.70 23.55
C CYS A 26 -24.27 2.38 22.82
N ILE A 27 -24.84 1.29 23.35
CA ILE A 27 -24.86 0.00 22.65
C ILE A 27 -25.86 0.11 21.50
N THR A 28 -25.42 -0.18 20.28
CA THR A 28 -26.27 -0.10 19.08
C THR A 28 -26.39 -1.47 18.44
N SER A 29 -27.63 -1.89 18.16
CA SER A 29 -27.89 -3.08 17.34
C SER A 29 -28.09 -2.65 15.88
N ILE A 30 -27.38 -3.32 14.98
CA ILE A 30 -27.40 -3.03 13.56
C ILE A 30 -28.06 -4.18 12.83
N SER A 31 -29.10 -3.84 12.08
CA SER A 31 -29.83 -4.74 11.19
C SER A 31 -29.68 -4.26 9.76
N THR A 32 -29.50 -5.21 8.83
CA THR A 32 -29.37 -4.92 7.40
C THR A 32 -30.24 -5.87 6.60
N ASP A 33 -30.72 -5.42 5.44
CA ASP A 33 -31.48 -6.27 4.51
C ASP A 33 -30.58 -7.24 3.72
N MET A 34 -29.28 -7.30 4.02
CA MET A 34 -28.32 -8.19 3.37
C MET A 34 -28.40 -9.60 3.96
N THR A 35 -28.51 -10.61 3.09
CA THR A 35 -28.47 -12.03 3.47
C THR A 35 -27.14 -12.46 4.09
N GLU A 36 -26.05 -11.77 3.71
CA GLU A 36 -24.69 -12.10 4.13
C GLU A 36 -24.31 -11.52 5.50
N ILE A 37 -25.08 -10.54 6.00
CA ILE A 37 -24.81 -9.86 7.27
C ILE A 37 -25.97 -10.11 8.22
N LYS A 38 -25.75 -10.99 9.20
CA LYS A 38 -26.69 -11.20 10.29
C LYS A 38 -26.70 -9.97 11.21
N PRO A 39 -27.81 -9.68 11.90
CA PRO A 39 -27.85 -8.61 12.89
C PRO A 39 -26.76 -8.80 13.95
N PHE A 40 -26.07 -7.71 14.28
CA PHE A 40 -24.97 -7.72 15.25
C PHE A 40 -25.09 -6.52 16.18
N ILE A 41 -24.45 -6.62 17.34
CA ILE A 41 -24.43 -5.59 18.37
C ILE A 41 -23.04 -4.93 18.35
N LEU A 42 -23.00 -3.60 18.43
CA LEU A 42 -21.77 -2.82 18.56
C LEU A 42 -21.74 -2.08 19.88
N ASP A 43 -20.70 -2.36 20.66
CA ASP A 43 -20.35 -1.61 21.85
C ASP A 43 -19.81 -0.20 21.51
N PRO A 44 -19.88 0.76 22.44
CA PRO A 44 -19.31 2.10 22.27
C PRO A 44 -17.82 2.07 21.88
N GLY A 45 -17.45 2.81 20.85
CA GLY A 45 -16.06 2.92 20.39
C GLY A 45 -15.54 1.70 19.62
N THR A 46 -16.41 0.74 19.27
CA THR A 46 -16.04 -0.46 18.51
C THR A 46 -16.45 -0.37 17.05
N SER A 47 -15.96 -1.32 16.25
CA SER A 47 -16.28 -1.42 14.83
C SER A 47 -16.50 -2.87 14.39
N TYR A 48 -17.47 -3.06 13.52
CA TYR A 48 -17.65 -4.29 12.75
C TYR A 48 -16.91 -4.17 11.42
N MET A 49 -16.19 -5.23 11.03
CA MET A 49 -15.43 -5.26 9.78
C MET A 49 -15.71 -6.57 9.04
N ASN A 50 -16.24 -6.47 7.82
CA ASN A 50 -16.29 -7.58 6.89
C ASN A 50 -15.61 -7.17 5.58
N LYS A 51 -14.58 -7.93 5.19
CA LYS A 51 -13.72 -7.62 4.05
C LYS A 51 -14.08 -8.43 2.79
N ASP A 52 -14.94 -9.43 2.91
CA ASP A 52 -15.23 -10.39 1.85
C ASP A 52 -16.75 -10.62 1.76
N ILE A 53 -17.47 -9.59 1.28
CA ILE A 53 -18.91 -9.65 1.00
C ILE A 53 -19.06 -9.92 -0.49
N LYS A 54 -19.76 -10.99 -0.86
CA LYS A 54 -20.00 -11.29 -2.27
C LYS A 54 -21.07 -10.33 -2.79
N TRP A 55 -20.68 -9.48 -3.72
CA TRP A 55 -21.53 -8.39 -4.16
C TRP A 55 -21.44 -8.22 -5.66
N SER A 56 -22.58 -8.13 -6.34
CA SER A 56 -22.61 -7.93 -7.79
C SER A 56 -23.50 -6.75 -8.16
N GLY A 57 -22.93 -5.83 -8.94
CA GLY A 57 -23.58 -4.61 -9.40
C GLY A 57 -23.77 -3.58 -8.29
N THR A 58 -24.73 -2.66 -8.52
CA THR A 58 -25.08 -1.60 -7.57
C THR A 58 -26.47 -1.87 -7.01
N LYS A 59 -26.60 -2.05 -5.70
CA LYS A 59 -27.90 -2.24 -5.03
C LYS A 59 -28.01 -1.34 -3.81
N SER A 60 -29.23 -0.89 -3.53
CA SER A 60 -29.53 -0.13 -2.32
C SER A 60 -29.86 -1.07 -1.17
N VAL A 61 -29.17 -0.90 -0.05
CA VAL A 61 -29.36 -1.67 1.18
C VAL A 61 -29.88 -0.76 2.27
N ARG A 62 -30.86 -1.25 3.03
CA ARG A 62 -31.34 -0.57 4.22
C ARG A 62 -30.46 -0.96 5.42
N PHE A 63 -29.97 0.05 6.12
CA PHE A 63 -29.30 -0.08 7.40
C PHE A 63 -30.17 0.52 8.49
N THR A 64 -30.48 -0.28 9.51
CA THR A 64 -31.26 0.15 10.68
C THR A 64 -30.38 0.05 11.91
N PHE A 65 -30.14 1.18 12.55
CA PHE A 65 -29.45 1.30 13.82
C PHE A 65 -30.51 1.46 14.90
N LYS A 66 -30.60 0.50 15.83
CA LYS A 66 -31.48 0.60 16.99
C LYS A 66 -30.63 0.75 18.25
N SER A 67 -31.04 1.68 19.09
CA SER A 67 -30.45 1.94 20.40
C SER A 67 -31.59 2.11 21.39
N GLU A 68 -31.42 1.55 22.58
CA GLU A 68 -32.39 1.63 23.68
C GLU A 68 -32.28 2.95 24.45
N SER A 69 -31.20 3.73 24.24
CA SER A 69 -30.93 4.97 24.95
C SER A 69 -31.48 6.20 24.23
N VAL A 70 -32.12 7.11 24.98
CA VAL A 70 -32.65 8.41 24.48
C VAL A 70 -31.54 9.30 23.92
N GLU A 71 -30.31 9.18 24.45
CA GLU A 71 -29.13 9.93 24.00
C GLU A 71 -28.65 9.55 22.60
N CYS A 72 -29.01 8.36 22.13
CA CYS A 72 -28.61 7.84 20.83
C CYS A 72 -29.85 7.38 20.07
N PRO A 73 -30.57 8.28 19.37
CA PRO A 73 -31.76 7.89 18.64
C PRO A 73 -31.41 6.94 17.50
N GLY A 74 -32.15 5.83 17.42
CA GLY A 74 -32.06 4.90 16.31
C GLY A 74 -32.59 5.51 15.01
N SER A 75 -32.04 5.09 13.88
CA SER A 75 -32.46 5.56 12.56
C SER A 75 -32.29 4.48 11.51
N THR A 76 -32.95 4.70 10.37
CA THR A 76 -32.87 3.83 9.21
C THR A 76 -32.52 4.65 7.98
N LYS A 77 -31.53 4.19 7.20
CA LYS A 77 -31.11 4.85 5.95
C LYS A 77 -30.88 3.82 4.85
N MET A 78 -31.27 4.16 3.63
CA MET A 78 -30.92 3.40 2.44
C MET A 78 -29.58 3.90 1.90
N ILE A 79 -28.66 2.98 1.64
CA ILE A 79 -27.31 3.26 1.15
C ILE A 79 -27.08 2.46 -0.11
N SER A 80 -26.63 3.13 -1.17
CA SER A 80 -26.27 2.48 -2.43
C SER A 80 -24.84 1.94 -2.35
N LEU A 81 -24.71 0.63 -2.47
CA LEU A 81 -23.42 -0.07 -2.43
C LEU A 81 -23.11 -0.63 -3.82
N ALA A 82 -21.90 -0.35 -4.29
CA ALA A 82 -21.38 -0.83 -5.56
C ALA A 82 -20.19 -1.76 -5.32
N GLU A 83 -20.01 -2.77 -6.16
CA GLU A 83 -18.83 -3.65 -6.15
C GLU A 83 -17.51 -2.87 -6.33
N LYS A 84 -16.37 -3.52 -6.03
CA LYS A 84 -15.02 -2.94 -6.12
C LYS A 84 -14.78 -1.75 -5.18
N ASN A 85 -15.64 -1.54 -4.19
CA ASN A 85 -15.50 -0.45 -3.22
C ASN A 85 -15.46 -0.95 -1.78
N ALA A 86 -14.81 -0.17 -0.93
CA ALA A 86 -14.89 -0.31 0.51
C ALA A 86 -15.75 0.82 1.07
N TYR A 87 -16.65 0.52 2.00
CA TYR A 87 -17.55 1.49 2.60
C TYR A 87 -17.38 1.54 4.11
N GLY A 88 -17.38 2.76 4.64
CA GLY A 88 -17.48 3.03 6.07
C GLY A 88 -18.83 3.64 6.40
N ILE A 89 -19.53 3.09 7.38
CA ILE A 89 -20.84 3.59 7.87
C ILE A 89 -20.70 3.91 9.36
N TYR A 90 -21.26 5.03 9.79
CA TYR A 90 -21.27 5.43 11.21
C TYR A 90 -22.50 6.26 11.55
N ILE A 91 -22.82 6.34 12.84
CA ILE A 91 -23.95 7.11 13.38
C ILE A 91 -23.48 8.45 13.96
N GLN A 92 -24.29 9.50 13.80
CA GLN A 92 -24.07 10.85 14.35
C GLN A 92 -25.05 11.19 15.49
N THR A 93 -24.78 12.28 16.22
CA THR A 93 -25.57 12.75 17.38
C THR A 93 -27.05 12.95 17.13
N ASN A 94 -27.44 13.36 15.92
CA ASN A 94 -28.84 13.55 15.52
C ASN A 94 -29.55 12.25 15.11
N GLY A 95 -28.92 11.09 15.33
CA GLY A 95 -29.38 9.80 14.85
C GLY A 95 -29.20 9.61 13.34
N THR A 96 -28.61 10.55 12.61
CA THR A 96 -28.37 10.35 11.17
C THR A 96 -27.21 9.39 10.95
N ILE A 97 -27.40 8.53 9.96
CA ILE A 97 -26.39 7.57 9.51
C ILE A 97 -25.63 8.23 8.37
N ASP A 98 -24.32 8.38 8.50
CA ASP A 98 -23.46 8.86 7.42
C ASP A 98 -22.60 7.70 6.90
N PHE A 99 -22.29 7.77 5.60
CA PHE A 99 -21.48 6.76 4.92
C PHE A 99 -20.50 7.43 3.98
N TYR A 100 -19.38 6.76 3.74
CA TYR A 100 -18.34 7.21 2.84
C TYR A 100 -17.70 6.03 2.11
N VAL A 101 -17.12 6.32 0.95
CA VAL A 101 -16.26 5.38 0.23
C VAL A 101 -14.86 5.47 0.83
N ASP A 102 -14.35 4.32 1.27
CA ASP A 102 -13.09 4.17 1.97
C ASP A 102 -11.96 3.83 0.99
N ASP A 103 -10.85 4.56 1.10
CA ASP A 103 -9.61 4.26 0.41
C ASP A 103 -8.68 3.51 1.38
N VAL A 104 -8.64 2.19 1.20
CA VAL A 104 -7.91 1.25 2.06
C VAL A 104 -6.44 1.12 1.64
N ALA A 105 -6.06 1.70 0.49
CA ALA A 105 -4.71 1.63 -0.04
C ALA A 105 -3.75 2.45 0.82
N LYS A 106 -2.59 1.85 1.11
CA LYS A 106 -1.49 2.54 1.80
C LYS A 106 -1.07 3.76 0.97
N SER A 107 -0.63 4.81 1.66
CA SER A 107 -0.09 5.98 0.97
C SER A 107 1.13 5.60 0.13
N ARG A 108 1.22 6.16 -1.09
CA ARG A 108 2.40 6.01 -1.97
C ARG A 108 3.68 6.55 -1.33
N THR A 109 3.56 7.51 -0.41
CA THR A 109 4.71 8.09 0.31
C THR A 109 5.08 7.29 1.56
N GLY A 110 4.26 6.32 1.96
CA GLY A 110 4.46 5.52 3.17
C GLY A 110 4.10 6.23 4.48
N PHE A 111 3.61 7.47 4.45
CA PHE A 111 3.15 8.16 5.65
C PHE A 111 1.81 7.59 6.17
N PRO A 112 1.57 7.64 7.50
CA PRO A 112 0.30 7.23 8.07
C PRO A 112 -0.85 8.09 7.57
N ARG A 113 -2.01 7.45 7.38
CA ARG A 113 -3.27 8.15 7.07
C ARG A 113 -4.23 8.06 8.25
N VAL A 114 -4.86 9.17 8.58
CA VAL A 114 -5.81 9.24 9.69
C VAL A 114 -7.13 9.80 9.20
N ARG A 115 -8.20 9.11 9.55
CA ARG A 115 -9.59 9.54 9.39
C ARG A 115 -10.18 9.84 10.76
N THR A 116 -10.98 10.89 10.84
CA THR A 116 -11.75 11.24 12.05
C THR A 116 -13.24 11.03 11.80
N LEU A 117 -13.84 10.12 12.54
CA LEU A 117 -15.29 9.94 12.61
C LEU A 117 -15.75 10.49 13.95
N SER A 118 -16.21 11.74 13.90
CA SER A 118 -16.74 12.44 15.05
C SER A 118 -18.24 12.18 15.19
N TYR A 119 -18.69 11.95 16.43
CA TYR A 119 -20.11 11.77 16.73
C TYR A 119 -20.88 13.08 16.50
N THR A 120 -20.28 14.22 16.87
CA THR A 120 -20.76 15.57 16.55
C THR A 120 -19.94 16.14 15.40
N LYS A 121 -20.54 16.79 14.40
CA LYS A 121 -19.78 17.48 13.33
C LYS A 121 -18.96 18.64 13.91
N MET A 122 -17.74 18.36 14.38
CA MET A 122 -16.82 19.32 14.97
C MET A 122 -15.39 19.11 14.51
N ASP A 123 -14.63 20.20 14.47
CA ASP A 123 -13.23 20.18 14.07
C ASP A 123 -12.37 19.58 15.18
N VAL A 124 -11.41 18.75 14.77
CA VAL A 124 -10.49 18.06 15.67
C VAL A 124 -9.08 18.54 15.40
N LYS A 125 -8.38 18.93 16.47
CA LYS A 125 -6.99 19.40 16.40
C LYS A 125 -6.03 18.30 16.83
N PHE A 126 -5.07 18.02 15.98
CA PHE A 126 -3.98 17.09 16.23
C PHE A 126 -2.73 17.87 16.58
N THR A 127 -2.10 17.57 17.70
CA THR A 127 -0.85 18.20 18.13
C THR A 127 0.23 17.15 18.32
N LEU A 128 1.29 17.23 17.52
CA LEU A 128 2.49 16.42 17.64
C LEU A 128 3.46 17.09 18.60
N THR A 129 3.61 16.53 19.81
CA THR A 129 4.65 16.86 20.81
C THR A 129 5.03 18.36 20.84
N LYS A 130 4.02 19.24 20.89
CA LYS A 130 4.12 20.71 20.96
C LYS A 130 4.87 21.44 19.81
N LYS A 131 5.15 20.79 18.67
CA LYS A 131 5.89 21.41 17.54
C LYS A 131 5.07 21.57 16.25
N LYS A 132 4.18 20.64 15.94
CA LYS A 132 3.32 20.70 14.74
C LYS A 132 1.87 20.47 15.15
N SER A 133 0.94 21.29 14.63
CA SER A 133 -0.49 21.06 14.78
C SER A 133 -1.19 21.00 13.44
N ILE A 134 -2.10 20.04 13.28
CA ILE A 134 -2.93 19.86 12.09
C ILE A 134 -4.38 19.88 12.57
N THR A 135 -5.21 20.74 11.98
CA THR A 135 -6.66 20.73 12.25
C THR A 135 -7.36 19.99 11.11
N ILE A 136 -8.25 19.06 11.47
CA ILE A 136 -9.10 18.33 10.54
C ILE A 136 -10.52 18.83 10.72
N ASN A 137 -11.11 19.31 9.63
CA ASN A 137 -12.47 19.87 9.65
C ASN A 137 -13.52 18.77 9.82
N ALA A 138 -14.58 19.11 10.55
CA ALA A 138 -15.80 18.33 10.72
C ALA A 138 -16.38 17.85 9.39
N GLY A 139 -16.87 16.61 9.34
CA GLY A 139 -17.58 16.08 8.17
C GLY A 139 -16.69 15.68 6.99
N ASN A 140 -15.37 15.90 7.09
CA ASN A 140 -14.44 15.33 6.13
C ASN A 140 -14.18 13.85 6.46
N SER A 141 -14.89 12.96 5.77
CA SER A 141 -14.75 11.51 5.95
C SER A 141 -13.52 10.95 5.20
N SER A 142 -12.70 11.78 4.56
CA SER A 142 -11.48 11.33 3.87
C SER A 142 -10.31 11.16 4.83
N ALA A 143 -9.49 10.13 4.60
CA ALA A 143 -8.28 9.89 5.38
C ALA A 143 -7.15 10.83 4.93
N ARG A 144 -6.67 11.69 5.83
CA ARG A 144 -5.58 12.64 5.57
C ARG A 144 -4.23 12.04 5.90
N GLU A 145 -3.22 12.39 5.11
CA GLU A 145 -1.84 11.99 5.36
C GLU A 145 -1.18 12.81 6.47
N PHE A 146 -0.45 12.13 7.33
CA PHE A 146 0.31 12.71 8.43
C PHE A 146 1.81 12.55 8.13
N PHE A 147 2.44 13.64 7.69
CA PHE A 147 3.85 13.68 7.26
C PHE A 147 4.89 13.48 8.39
N SER A 148 4.48 12.96 9.54
CA SER A 148 5.38 12.67 10.67
C SER A 148 4.78 11.54 11.53
N PRO A 149 5.40 10.34 11.54
CA PRO A 149 5.01 9.28 12.46
C PRO A 149 5.35 9.66 13.91
N GLY A 150 4.71 9.00 14.87
CA GLY A 150 4.96 9.18 16.29
C GLY A 150 3.69 9.40 17.10
N ARG A 151 3.87 9.89 18.34
CA ARG A 151 2.77 10.08 19.31
C ARG A 151 2.08 11.43 19.11
N TRP A 152 0.84 11.38 18.64
CA TRP A 152 -0.04 12.52 18.46
C TRP A 152 -1.01 12.65 19.64
N THR A 153 -1.21 13.87 20.12
CA THR A 153 -2.27 14.20 21.08
C THR A 153 -3.45 14.77 20.31
N VAL A 154 -4.64 14.25 20.58
CA VAL A 154 -5.89 14.66 19.92
C VAL A 154 -6.67 15.55 20.86
N GLU A 155 -7.05 16.72 20.37
CA GLU A 155 -7.78 17.75 21.09
C GLU A 155 -9.09 18.08 20.36
N ALA A 156 -10.19 18.07 21.09
CA ALA A 156 -11.50 18.52 20.62
C ALA A 156 -12.02 19.59 21.58
N ARG A 157 -12.58 20.69 21.05
CA ARG A 157 -13.03 21.85 21.85
C ARG A 157 -11.93 22.42 22.78
N GLY A 158 -10.66 22.36 22.38
CA GLY A 158 -9.53 22.80 23.20
C GLY A 158 -9.23 21.92 24.41
N LYS A 159 -9.93 20.79 24.60
CA LYS A 159 -9.64 19.78 25.62
C LYS A 159 -8.98 18.56 25.00
N LYS A 160 -8.07 17.92 25.74
CA LYS A 160 -7.40 16.69 25.31
C LYS A 160 -8.37 15.52 25.44
N VAL A 161 -8.57 14.80 24.34
CA VAL A 161 -9.48 13.64 24.23
C VAL A 161 -8.71 12.33 24.31
N GLY A 162 -7.49 12.28 23.76
CA GLY A 162 -6.69 11.07 23.74
C GLY A 162 -5.32 11.22 23.12
N LYS A 163 -4.57 10.12 23.10
CA LYS A 163 -3.26 10.01 22.45
C LYS A 163 -3.27 8.82 21.50
N ILE A 164 -2.65 8.96 20.34
CA ILE A 164 -2.49 7.88 19.37
C ILE A 164 -1.04 7.81 18.89
N ASN A 165 -0.52 6.60 18.70
CA ASN A 165 0.77 6.38 18.05
C ASN A 165 0.53 6.07 16.57
N LEU A 166 1.02 6.94 15.68
CA LEU A 166 0.91 6.75 14.24
C LEU A 166 2.21 6.16 13.70
N GLU A 167 2.12 4.94 13.18
CA GLU A 167 3.25 4.24 12.53
C GLU A 167 3.14 4.31 11.00
N LEU A 168 4.29 4.22 10.31
CA LEU A 168 4.39 4.33 8.86
C LEU A 168 3.52 3.30 8.13
N GLY A 169 2.86 3.73 7.05
CA GLY A 169 1.98 2.91 6.23
C GLY A 169 0.66 2.48 6.87
N GLY A 170 0.42 2.83 8.14
CA GLY A 170 -0.83 2.50 8.83
C GLY A 170 -1.98 3.44 8.45
N ILE A 171 -3.18 2.90 8.32
CA ILE A 171 -4.41 3.68 8.16
C ILE A 171 -5.24 3.54 9.43
N TYR A 172 -5.52 4.67 10.08
CA TYR A 172 -6.20 4.73 11.37
C TYR A 172 -7.52 5.49 11.21
N THR A 173 -8.59 4.93 11.76
CA THR A 173 -9.88 5.62 11.89
C THR A 173 -10.12 5.91 13.36
N LEU A 174 -10.19 7.19 13.71
CA LEU A 174 -10.46 7.68 15.05
C LEU A 174 -11.96 7.83 15.24
N LEU A 175 -12.48 7.27 16.32
CA LEU A 175 -13.85 7.43 16.77
C LEU A 175 -13.84 8.42 17.93
N ILE A 176 -14.41 9.60 17.71
CA ILE A 176 -14.37 10.69 18.68
C ILE A 176 -15.77 10.97 19.16
N ASN A 177 -15.97 10.87 20.46
CA ASN A 177 -17.19 11.28 21.13
C ASN A 177 -16.93 12.57 21.90
N GLU A 178 -17.37 13.71 21.35
CA GLU A 178 -17.13 15.02 21.95
C GLU A 178 -17.97 15.29 23.20
N ILE A 179 -19.05 14.54 23.41
CA ILE A 179 -19.93 14.69 24.57
C ILE A 179 -19.23 14.13 25.81
N VAL A 180 -18.72 12.90 25.70
CA VAL A 180 -18.02 12.19 26.79
C VAL A 180 -16.53 12.50 26.80
N MET A 181 -16.01 13.22 25.80
CA MET A 181 -14.59 13.53 25.63
C MET A 181 -13.72 12.26 25.61
N LYS A 182 -14.23 11.23 24.92
CA LYS A 182 -13.54 9.95 24.75
C LYS A 182 -13.14 9.76 23.28
N MET A 183 -11.95 9.19 23.08
CA MET A 183 -11.45 8.81 21.77
C MET A 183 -11.07 7.34 21.79
N ASP A 184 -11.64 6.60 20.85
CA ASP A 184 -11.24 5.24 20.51
C ASP A 184 -10.67 5.23 19.08
N TYR A 185 -9.94 4.20 18.69
CA TYR A 185 -9.36 4.11 17.35
C TYR A 185 -9.32 2.70 16.80
N VAL A 186 -9.48 2.60 15.49
CA VAL A 186 -9.47 1.34 14.74
C VAL A 186 -8.39 1.38 13.68
N VAL A 187 -7.55 0.34 13.65
CA VAL A 187 -6.53 0.16 12.62
C VAL A 187 -7.18 -0.52 11.40
N VAL A 188 -7.38 0.25 10.33
CA VAL A 188 -7.99 -0.24 9.09
C VAL A 188 -6.98 -1.06 8.29
N THR A 189 -5.78 -0.49 8.12
CA THR A 189 -4.65 -1.12 7.43
C THR A 189 -3.47 -1.14 8.38
N LYS A 190 -2.83 -2.31 8.51
CA LYS A 190 -1.71 -2.49 9.42
C LYS A 190 -0.51 -1.64 8.98
N PRO A 191 0.24 -1.08 9.94
CA PRO A 191 1.48 -0.37 9.63
C PRO A 191 2.52 -1.31 9.05
N ASN A 192 3.52 -0.72 8.38
CA ASN A 192 4.64 -1.45 7.81
C ASN A 192 5.52 -2.02 8.93
N SER A 193 5.80 -3.31 8.86
CA SER A 193 6.59 -4.03 9.86
C SER A 193 8.07 -4.15 9.51
N VAL A 194 8.46 -3.79 8.28
CA VAL A 194 9.84 -3.95 7.79
C VAL A 194 10.61 -2.66 7.92
N HIS A 195 11.79 -2.75 8.53
CA HIS A 195 12.70 -1.62 8.66
C HIS A 195 13.36 -1.28 7.32
N ILE A 196 13.49 0.01 7.00
CA ILE A 196 14.09 0.50 5.75
C ILE A 196 15.53 0.00 5.53
N ALA A 197 16.28 -0.28 6.60
CA ALA A 197 17.64 -0.80 6.50
C ALA A 197 17.75 -2.15 5.76
N TRP A 198 16.66 -2.92 5.66
CA TRP A 198 16.63 -4.15 4.85
C TRP A 198 16.84 -3.91 3.36
N LEU A 199 16.68 -2.67 2.90
CA LEU A 199 16.95 -2.28 1.52
C LEU A 199 18.46 -2.21 1.23
N LEU A 200 19.29 -1.95 2.24
CA LEU A 200 20.72 -1.76 2.08
C LEU A 200 21.43 -3.04 1.58
N PRO A 201 21.24 -4.23 2.20
CA PRO A 201 21.83 -5.46 1.69
C PRO A 201 21.42 -5.76 0.24
N GLN A 202 20.15 -5.52 -0.11
CA GLN A 202 19.64 -5.76 -1.45
C GLN A 202 20.33 -4.87 -2.48
N TYR A 203 20.48 -3.57 -2.20
CA TYR A 203 21.20 -2.67 -3.12
C TYR A 203 22.68 -3.02 -3.25
N ILE A 204 23.35 -3.40 -2.15
CA ILE A 204 24.76 -3.83 -2.22
C ILE A 204 24.92 -5.05 -3.13
N ILE A 205 24.05 -6.07 -2.99
CA ILE A 205 24.14 -7.28 -3.81
C ILE A 205 23.84 -6.98 -5.28
N ILE A 206 22.79 -6.20 -5.57
CA ILE A 206 22.40 -5.87 -6.95
C ILE A 206 23.50 -5.05 -7.64
N THR A 207 24.01 -4.02 -6.98
CA THR A 207 25.08 -3.17 -7.52
C THR A 207 26.38 -3.96 -7.75
N ALA A 208 26.76 -4.83 -6.81
CA ALA A 208 27.92 -5.72 -6.99
C ALA A 208 27.72 -6.67 -8.18
N ALA A 209 26.54 -7.29 -8.30
CA ALA A 209 26.22 -8.17 -9.42
C ALA A 209 26.24 -7.43 -10.77
N GLU A 210 25.68 -6.23 -10.84
CA GLU A 210 25.66 -5.40 -12.03
C GLU A 210 27.08 -5.02 -12.48
N VAL A 211 27.91 -4.53 -11.55
CA VAL A 211 29.31 -4.16 -11.82
C VAL A 211 30.11 -5.38 -12.30
N MET A 212 29.96 -6.52 -11.62
CA MET A 212 30.66 -7.75 -12.01
C MET A 212 30.23 -8.25 -13.38
N PHE A 213 28.94 -8.20 -13.71
CA PHE A 213 28.43 -8.65 -15.01
C PHE A 213 28.81 -7.72 -16.16
N VAL A 214 28.56 -6.41 -16.00
CA VAL A 214 28.73 -5.43 -17.09
C VAL A 214 30.22 -5.22 -17.42
N ILE A 215 31.07 -5.03 -16.40
CA ILE A 215 32.49 -4.73 -16.63
C ILE A 215 33.19 -5.93 -17.26
N THR A 216 33.01 -7.13 -16.69
CA THR A 216 33.67 -8.33 -17.22
C THR A 216 33.15 -8.71 -18.61
N GLY A 217 31.83 -8.56 -18.86
CA GLY A 217 31.24 -8.82 -20.16
C GLY A 217 31.76 -7.89 -21.25
N LEU A 218 31.91 -6.59 -20.94
CA LEU A 218 32.49 -5.61 -21.87
C LEU A 218 33.99 -5.82 -22.07
N GLU A 219 34.74 -6.12 -21.01
CA GLU A 219 36.18 -6.42 -21.10
C GLU A 219 36.43 -7.64 -22.00
N PHE A 220 35.67 -8.71 -21.80
CA PHE A 220 35.72 -9.89 -22.66
C PHE A 220 35.37 -9.53 -24.11
N SER A 221 34.26 -8.81 -24.32
CA SER A 221 33.82 -8.40 -25.66
C SER A 221 34.85 -7.54 -26.38
N TYR A 222 35.50 -6.60 -25.69
CA TYR A 222 36.56 -5.77 -26.25
C TYR A 222 37.87 -6.52 -26.50
N SER A 223 38.15 -7.57 -25.72
CA SER A 223 39.32 -8.42 -25.93
C SER A 223 39.22 -9.21 -27.24
N GLN A 224 38.01 -9.68 -27.57
CA GLN A 224 37.72 -10.53 -28.73
C GLN A 224 37.37 -9.73 -30.00
N ALA A 225 37.08 -8.43 -29.88
CA ALA A 225 36.66 -7.60 -31.00
C ALA A 225 37.80 -6.88 -31.71
N PRO A 226 37.72 -6.70 -33.05
CA PRO A 226 38.66 -5.85 -33.79
C PRO A 226 38.54 -4.38 -33.37
N THR A 227 39.64 -3.64 -33.47
CA THR A 227 39.78 -2.26 -32.95
C THR A 227 38.75 -1.28 -33.49
N SER A 228 38.29 -1.45 -34.73
CA SER A 228 37.28 -0.60 -35.38
C SER A 228 35.84 -0.85 -34.90
N MET A 229 35.55 -1.97 -34.23
CA MET A 229 34.17 -2.37 -33.87
C MET A 229 33.80 -2.18 -32.40
N LYS A 230 34.74 -1.71 -31.56
CA LYS A 230 34.49 -1.54 -30.12
C LYS A 230 33.30 -0.61 -29.81
N ALA A 231 33.15 0.49 -30.56
CA ALA A 231 32.04 1.41 -30.39
C ALA A 231 30.69 0.77 -30.76
N LEU A 232 30.65 -0.04 -31.82
CA LEU A 232 29.45 -0.76 -32.23
C LEU A 232 29.02 -1.79 -31.16
N LEU A 233 29.97 -2.53 -30.58
CA LEU A 233 29.67 -3.48 -29.49
C LEU A 233 29.12 -2.79 -28.25
N GLN A 234 29.68 -1.64 -27.88
CA GLN A 234 29.14 -0.87 -26.76
C GLN A 234 27.72 -0.38 -27.03
N ALA A 235 27.45 0.11 -28.25
CA ALA A 235 26.12 0.51 -28.67
C ALA A 235 25.14 -0.68 -28.66
N SER A 236 25.55 -1.84 -29.15
CA SER A 236 24.76 -3.07 -29.09
C SER A 236 24.49 -3.52 -27.66
N PHE A 237 25.46 -3.42 -26.77
CA PHE A 237 25.30 -3.74 -25.35
C PHE A 237 24.24 -2.85 -24.68
N LEU A 238 24.33 -1.52 -24.91
CA LEU A 238 23.33 -0.58 -24.42
C LEU A 238 21.94 -0.83 -25.03
N LEU A 239 21.87 -1.19 -26.32
CA LEU A 239 20.62 -1.53 -26.99
C LEU A 239 19.96 -2.76 -26.37
N THR A 240 20.73 -3.82 -26.07
CA THR A 240 20.19 -5.00 -25.38
C THR A 240 19.69 -4.67 -23.97
N THR A 241 20.38 -3.77 -23.26
CA THR A 241 19.94 -3.28 -21.94
C THR A 241 18.63 -2.52 -22.04
N ALA A 242 18.49 -1.65 -23.05
CA ALA A 242 17.24 -0.92 -23.31
C ALA A 242 16.08 -1.87 -23.62
N PHE A 243 16.33 -2.92 -24.42
CA PHE A 243 15.33 -3.94 -24.72
C PHE A 243 14.91 -4.74 -23.48
N GLY A 244 15.85 -5.11 -22.61
CA GLY A 244 15.55 -5.75 -21.34
C GLY A 244 14.68 -4.89 -20.43
N ASN A 245 15.01 -3.59 -20.30
CA ASN A 245 14.20 -2.64 -19.54
C ASN A 245 12.78 -2.49 -20.12
N LEU A 246 12.64 -2.51 -21.45
CA LEU A 246 11.34 -2.46 -22.11
C LEU A 246 10.46 -3.67 -21.77
N ILE A 247 11.03 -4.88 -21.73
CA ILE A 247 10.31 -6.10 -21.35
C ILE A 247 9.75 -5.97 -19.93
N ILE A 248 10.54 -5.46 -18.98
CA ILE A 248 10.11 -5.28 -17.59
C ILE A 248 8.91 -4.31 -17.51
N VAL A 249 8.96 -3.19 -18.24
CA VAL A 249 7.86 -2.21 -18.28
C VAL A 249 6.59 -2.81 -18.87
N ILE A 250 6.70 -3.59 -19.95
CA ILE A 250 5.54 -4.25 -20.56
C ILE A 250 4.89 -5.22 -19.58
N ILE A 251 5.69 -6.10 -18.95
CA ILE A 251 5.18 -7.08 -17.99
C ILE A 251 4.51 -6.37 -16.80
N SER A 252 5.14 -5.32 -16.27
CA SER A 252 4.59 -4.57 -15.13
C SER A 252 3.30 -3.83 -15.48
N SER A 253 3.13 -3.35 -16.71
CA SER A 253 1.90 -2.67 -17.15
C SER A 253 0.73 -3.62 -17.38
N MET A 254 1.00 -4.89 -17.69
CA MET A 254 -0.05 -5.86 -17.98
C MET A 254 -0.76 -6.40 -16.73
N GLU A 255 -0.26 -6.12 -15.52
CA GLU A 255 -0.81 -6.61 -14.23
C GLU A 255 -1.26 -8.09 -14.28
N ILE A 256 -0.44 -8.94 -14.90
CA ILE A 256 -0.77 -10.33 -15.24
C ILE A 256 -1.12 -11.14 -13.99
N PHE A 257 -0.50 -10.83 -12.86
CA PHE A 257 -0.73 -11.50 -11.58
C PHE A 257 -1.30 -10.54 -10.55
N GLU A 258 -2.34 -11.00 -9.82
CA GLU A 258 -2.93 -10.24 -8.71
C GLU A 258 -1.93 -9.97 -7.57
N LYS A 259 -0.93 -10.87 -7.41
CA LYS A 259 0.11 -10.76 -6.39
C LYS A 259 1.44 -10.39 -7.01
N LYS A 260 2.02 -9.28 -6.52
CA LYS A 260 3.34 -8.81 -6.95
C LYS A 260 4.48 -9.80 -6.68
N SER A 261 4.35 -10.69 -5.68
CA SER A 261 5.35 -11.76 -5.49
C SER A 261 5.49 -12.71 -6.68
N HIS A 262 4.43 -12.91 -7.47
CA HIS A 262 4.52 -13.79 -8.65
C HIS A 262 5.28 -13.12 -9.79
N ASP A 263 5.19 -11.80 -9.95
CA ASP A 263 6.00 -11.03 -10.90
C ASP A 263 7.50 -11.24 -10.61
N PHE A 264 7.90 -11.13 -9.35
CA PHE A 264 9.29 -11.36 -8.94
C PHE A 264 9.75 -12.81 -9.16
N LEU A 265 8.88 -13.79 -8.98
CA LEU A 265 9.19 -15.19 -9.25
C LEU A 265 9.40 -15.43 -10.75
N LEU A 266 8.57 -14.81 -11.60
CA LEU A 266 8.76 -14.84 -13.06
C LEU A 266 10.11 -14.24 -13.45
N TYR A 267 10.46 -13.07 -12.92
CA TYR A 267 11.76 -12.44 -13.21
C TYR A 267 12.94 -13.30 -12.74
N CYS A 268 12.83 -13.94 -11.59
CA CYS A 268 13.83 -14.89 -11.10
C CYS A 268 14.00 -16.09 -12.05
N GLY A 269 12.88 -16.67 -12.51
CA GLY A 269 12.89 -17.78 -13.46
C GLY A 269 13.54 -17.39 -14.80
N LEU A 270 13.23 -16.20 -15.31
CA LEU A 270 13.84 -15.68 -16.55
C LEU A 270 15.36 -15.51 -16.41
N MET A 271 15.83 -14.95 -15.29
CA MET A 271 17.27 -14.81 -15.01
C MET A 271 18.00 -16.15 -14.96
N ILE A 272 17.39 -17.18 -14.35
CA ILE A 272 17.98 -18.53 -14.31
C ILE A 272 18.06 -19.13 -15.72
N ALA A 273 17.00 -18.98 -16.52
CA ALA A 273 17.00 -19.47 -17.89
C ALA A 273 18.09 -18.81 -18.74
N ASP A 274 18.23 -17.48 -18.66
CA ASP A 274 19.27 -16.74 -19.37
C ASP A 274 20.68 -17.16 -18.93
N MET A 275 20.87 -17.38 -17.62
CA MET A 275 22.14 -17.84 -17.08
C MET A 275 22.52 -19.24 -17.58
N LEU A 276 21.55 -20.15 -17.73
CA LEU A 276 21.78 -21.48 -18.31
C LEU A 276 22.15 -21.40 -19.80
N ILE A 277 21.44 -20.56 -20.57
CA ILE A 277 21.74 -20.34 -21.99
C ILE A 277 23.15 -19.76 -22.14
N PHE A 278 23.48 -18.72 -21.38
CA PHE A 278 24.79 -18.09 -21.41
C PHE A 278 25.90 -19.06 -21.02
N SER A 279 25.70 -19.85 -19.95
CA SER A 279 26.65 -20.88 -19.52
C SER A 279 26.89 -21.92 -20.63
N TYR A 280 25.82 -22.39 -21.28
CA TYR A 280 25.93 -23.31 -22.41
C TYR A 280 26.70 -22.74 -23.60
N LEU A 281 26.42 -21.49 -23.98
CA LEU A 281 27.15 -20.79 -25.06
C LEU A 281 28.62 -20.58 -24.71
N ALA A 282 28.92 -20.18 -23.47
CA ALA A 282 30.28 -19.96 -23.01
C ALA A 282 31.12 -21.24 -23.05
N MET A 283 30.55 -22.39 -22.66
CA MET A 283 31.24 -23.68 -22.74
C MET A 283 31.64 -24.07 -24.18
N ARG A 284 30.91 -23.58 -25.19
CA ARG A 284 31.18 -23.86 -26.61
C ARG A 284 31.97 -22.75 -27.31
N TYR A 285 32.34 -21.69 -26.61
CA TYR A 285 33.02 -20.55 -27.21
C TYR A 285 34.50 -20.86 -27.51
N LYS A 286 34.96 -20.53 -28.73
CA LYS A 286 36.37 -20.64 -29.13
C LYS A 286 37.02 -19.25 -29.09
N TYR A 287 38.08 -19.12 -28.30
CA TYR A 287 38.81 -17.87 -28.12
C TYR A 287 39.65 -17.53 -29.36
N ILE A 288 39.67 -16.24 -29.72
CA ILE A 288 40.56 -15.70 -30.74
C ILE A 288 41.88 -15.31 -30.06
N GLN A 289 42.99 -15.94 -30.45
CA GLN A 289 44.32 -15.52 -30.01
C GLN A 289 44.77 -14.30 -30.83
N LYS A 290 45.10 -13.19 -30.18
CA LYS A 290 45.77 -12.05 -30.83
C LYS A 290 47.22 -12.44 -31.11
N GLN A 291 47.61 -12.46 -32.38
CA GLN A 291 49.04 -12.51 -32.74
C GLN A 291 49.70 -11.20 -32.29
N GLU A 292 50.65 -11.32 -31.37
CA GLU A 292 51.52 -10.23 -30.95
C GLU A 292 52.43 -9.89 -32.14
N SER A 293 52.25 -8.70 -32.72
CA SER A 293 53.13 -8.21 -33.79
C SER A 293 54.55 -8.10 -33.23
N PRO A 294 55.58 -8.67 -33.90
CA PRO A 294 56.95 -8.67 -33.37
C PRO A 294 57.44 -7.23 -33.15
N PRO A 295 58.31 -7.01 -32.14
CA PRO A 295 58.82 -5.68 -31.84
C PRO A 295 59.50 -5.10 -33.08
N VAL A 296 59.13 -3.87 -33.44
CA VAL A 296 59.79 -3.11 -34.49
C VAL A 296 61.24 -2.95 -34.07
N SER A 297 62.16 -3.66 -34.75
CA SER A 297 63.59 -3.46 -34.55
C SER A 297 63.92 -2.05 -34.99
N GLU A 298 64.37 -1.21 -34.07
CA GLU A 298 64.99 0.08 -34.38
C GLU A 298 66.20 -0.17 -35.28
N ALA A 299 66.06 0.18 -36.57
CA ALA A 299 67.18 0.26 -37.48
C ALA A 299 67.83 1.64 -37.31
N ASN A 300 69.01 1.63 -36.67
CA ASN A 300 69.99 2.72 -36.72
C ASN A 300 70.60 2.85 -38.12
#